data_AF-A0AA97CZZ4-F1
#
_entry.id   AF-A0AA97CZZ4-F1
#
_cell.length_a   1.000
_cell.length_b   1.000
_cell.length_c   1.000
_cell.angle_alpha   90.00
_cell.angle_beta   90.00
_cell.angle_gamma   90.00
#
_symmetry.space_group_name_H-M   'P 1'
#
loop_
_entity.id
_entity.type
_entity.pdbx_description
1 polymer ?
#
loop_
_entity_poly.entity_id
_entity_poly.type
_entity_poly.pdbx_seq_one_letter_code
_entity_poly.pdbx_strand_id
1 'polypeptide(L)'
;MKQYSIVRIKKLNREFTFNESHMGTRSPSVGDVATIVDVYDGAFELECCDSDGCTIWLEIFDSKDAEFEILDDLPSIRLSQNDFIELFELMEKANELFHQSTKYSDPDKVKEFAQANYPLIRKFYYEILWDKLPEAEKERRLNE
;
A
#
# COMPACT_ATOMS: atom_id res chain seq x y z
N MET A 1 -7.52 -14.46 7.08
CA MET A 1 -7.21 -13.16 6.45
C MET A 1 -7.35 -13.33 4.95
N LYS A 2 -7.63 -12.27 4.19
CA LYS A 2 -7.80 -12.34 2.73
C LYS A 2 -6.56 -11.81 2.03
N GLN A 3 -6.39 -12.20 0.77
CA GLN A 3 -5.43 -11.54 -0.12
C GLN A 3 -5.68 -10.02 -0.11
N TYR A 4 -4.60 -9.26 -0.08
CA TYR A 4 -4.52 -7.79 0.05
C TYR A 4 -4.95 -7.20 1.40
N SER A 5 -5.16 -8.01 2.44
CA SER A 5 -5.25 -7.48 3.80
C SER A 5 -3.91 -6.88 4.24
N ILE A 6 -3.95 -5.70 4.85
CA ILE A 6 -2.79 -5.11 5.54
C ILE A 6 -2.81 -5.60 6.98
N VAL A 7 -1.69 -6.13 7.44
CA VAL A 7 -1.54 -6.74 8.76
C VAL A 7 -0.30 -6.22 9.47
N ARG A 8 -0.36 -6.13 10.79
CA ARG A 8 0.78 -5.94 11.67
C ARG A 8 1.13 -7.25 12.37
N ILE A 9 2.40 -7.66 12.33
CA ILE A 9 2.89 -8.81 13.08
C ILE A 9 2.94 -8.44 14.57
N LYS A 10 2.10 -9.07 15.39
CA LYS A 10 2.08 -8.86 16.85
C LYS A 10 3.03 -9.76 17.59
N LYS A 11 3.20 -10.97 17.06
CA LYS A 11 4.02 -12.00 17.69
C LYS A 11 4.42 -13.04 16.65
N LEU A 12 5.65 -13.54 16.77
CA LEU A 12 6.14 -14.70 16.03
C LEU A 12 6.09 -15.91 16.97
N ASN A 13 5.53 -17.02 16.50
CA ASN A 13 5.37 -18.26 17.27
C ASN A 13 6.52 -19.25 17.04
N ARG A 14 7.43 -18.92 16.12
CA ARG A 14 8.68 -19.63 15.89
C ARG A 14 9.78 -18.68 15.47
N GLU A 15 11.02 -19.15 15.54
CA GLU A 15 12.15 -18.46 14.94
C GLU A 15 12.15 -18.63 13.42
N PHE A 16 12.45 -17.55 12.72
CA PHE A 16 12.67 -17.53 11.29
C PHE A 16 14.17 -17.42 11.05
N THR A 17 14.68 -18.22 10.12
CA THR A 17 16.09 -18.16 9.73
C THR A 17 16.13 -17.85 8.26
N PHE A 18 16.54 -16.62 7.94
CA PHE A 18 16.68 -16.21 6.55
C PHE A 18 17.65 -17.13 5.82
N ASN A 19 17.21 -17.64 4.67
CA ASN A 19 18.02 -18.42 3.77
C ASN A 19 17.95 -17.76 2.39
N GLU A 20 19.10 -17.43 1.81
CA GLU A 20 19.22 -16.79 0.49
C GLU A 20 18.61 -17.64 -0.65
N SER A 21 18.36 -18.93 -0.42
CA SER A 21 17.64 -19.78 -1.38
C SER A 21 16.12 -19.69 -1.32
N HIS A 22 15.55 -18.95 -0.35
CA HIS A 22 14.11 -18.73 -0.22
C HIS A 22 13.71 -17.43 -0.95
N MET A 23 12.43 -17.31 -1.33
CA MET A 23 11.93 -16.14 -2.06
C MET A 23 11.86 -14.85 -1.24
N GLY A 24 12.11 -14.91 0.07
CA GLY A 24 12.15 -13.73 0.94
C GLY A 24 13.40 -12.87 0.73
N THR A 25 13.32 -11.60 1.10
CA THR A 25 14.44 -10.66 1.22
C THR A 25 15.04 -10.66 2.63
N ARG A 26 14.23 -10.92 3.67
CA ARG A 26 14.69 -11.12 5.06
C ARG A 26 13.68 -11.89 5.90
N SER A 27 14.11 -12.30 7.10
CA SER A 27 13.20 -12.82 8.13
C SER A 27 12.23 -11.74 8.65
N PRO A 28 11.01 -12.13 9.03
CA PRO A 28 10.04 -11.23 9.63
C PRO A 28 10.42 -10.81 11.05
N SER A 29 9.88 -9.67 11.47
CA SER A 29 10.05 -9.09 12.80
C SER A 29 8.71 -8.68 13.39
N VAL A 30 8.58 -8.78 14.71
CA VAL A 30 7.43 -8.21 15.43
C VAL A 30 7.38 -6.70 15.19
N GLY A 31 6.21 -6.21 14.80
CA GLY A 31 5.98 -4.81 14.43
C GLY A 31 5.96 -4.55 12.92
N ASP A 32 6.44 -5.49 12.09
CA ASP A 32 6.34 -5.37 10.63
C ASP A 32 4.87 -5.14 10.23
N VAL A 33 4.66 -4.15 9.35
CA VAL A 33 3.39 -3.92 8.66
C VAL A 33 3.55 -4.43 7.24
N ALA A 34 2.74 -5.40 6.85
CA ALA A 34 2.86 -6.08 5.58
C ALA A 34 1.49 -6.28 4.93
N THR A 35 1.50 -6.39 3.61
CA THR A 35 0.34 -6.78 2.80
C THR A 35 0.42 -8.28 2.53
N ILE A 36 -0.69 -9.00 2.71
CA ILE A 36 -0.80 -10.39 2.26
C ILE A 36 -0.95 -10.39 0.74
N VAL A 37 0.09 -10.75 0.00
CA VAL A 37 0.11 -10.70 -1.47
C VAL A 37 -0.53 -11.93 -2.08
N ASP A 38 -0.36 -13.09 -1.46
CA ASP A 38 -0.99 -14.35 -1.88
C ASP A 38 -1.41 -15.21 -0.68
N VAL A 39 -2.44 -16.03 -0.88
CA VAL A 39 -3.00 -16.95 0.12
C VAL A 39 -3.07 -18.35 -0.46
N TYR A 40 -2.22 -19.23 0.07
CA TYR A 40 -2.23 -20.66 -0.22
C TYR A 40 -3.03 -21.43 0.85
N ASP A 41 -3.22 -22.73 0.65
CA ASP A 41 -3.86 -23.58 1.66
C ASP A 41 -3.01 -23.65 2.94
N GLY A 42 -3.34 -22.78 3.90
CA GLY A 42 -2.66 -22.67 5.19
C GLY A 42 -1.42 -21.76 5.22
N ALA A 43 -1.03 -21.12 4.12
CA ALA A 43 0.16 -20.27 4.06
C ALA A 43 -0.06 -18.92 3.38
N PHE A 44 0.80 -17.97 3.68
CA PHE A 44 0.74 -16.58 3.22
C PHE A 44 2.10 -16.12 2.70
N GLU A 45 2.05 -15.37 1.60
CA GLU A 45 3.15 -14.50 1.18
C GLU A 45 2.88 -13.08 1.65
N LEU A 46 3.87 -12.47 2.30
CA LEU A 46 3.77 -11.12 2.84
C LEU A 46 4.85 -10.23 2.24
N GLU A 47 4.41 -9.04 1.82
CA GLU A 47 5.27 -7.97 1.31
C GLU A 47 5.19 -6.78 2.26
N CYS A 48 6.34 -6.23 2.65
CA CYS A 48 6.46 -4.96 3.36
C CYS A 48 7.44 -4.03 2.64
N CYS A 49 7.67 -2.84 3.19
CA CYS A 49 8.69 -1.91 2.71
C CYS A 49 9.53 -1.38 3.88
N ASP A 50 10.79 -1.02 3.58
CA ASP A 50 11.63 -0.27 4.52
C ASP A 50 11.35 1.24 4.48
N SER A 51 12.07 1.99 5.32
CA SER A 51 11.95 3.45 5.40
C SER A 51 12.33 4.20 4.12
N ASP A 52 13.10 3.55 3.23
CA ASP A 52 13.52 4.12 1.95
C ASP A 52 12.53 3.75 0.82
N GLY A 53 11.48 2.98 1.15
CA GLY A 53 10.45 2.56 0.21
C GLY A 53 10.85 1.35 -0.65
N CYS A 54 11.91 0.63 -0.30
CA CYS A 54 12.29 -0.59 -0.99
C CYS A 54 11.36 -1.74 -0.58
N THR A 55 10.89 -2.51 -1.57
CA THR A 55 10.09 -3.72 -1.33
C THR A 55 10.89 -4.78 -0.60
N ILE A 56 10.29 -5.36 0.44
CA ILE A 56 10.83 -6.47 1.24
C ILE A 56 9.82 -7.62 1.18
N TRP A 57 10.27 -8.75 0.67
CA TRP A 57 9.53 -10.00 0.76
C TRP A 57 9.87 -10.70 2.07
N LEU A 58 8.87 -11.05 2.87
CA LEU A 58 9.09 -11.82 4.08
C LEU A 58 9.09 -13.31 3.73
N GLU A 59 9.85 -14.11 4.49
CA GLU A 59 9.81 -15.57 4.38
C GLU A 59 8.37 -16.09 4.53
N ILE A 60 7.99 -17.11 3.74
CA ILE A 60 6.62 -17.65 3.71
C ILE A 60 6.16 -18.05 5.11
N PHE A 61 4.92 -17.65 5.45
CA PHE A 61 4.29 -17.94 6.73
C PHE A 61 3.27 -19.05 6.59
N ASP A 62 3.26 -20.02 7.51
CA ASP A 62 2.02 -20.73 7.83
C ASP A 62 1.11 -19.82 8.67
N SER A 63 -0.19 -20.02 8.56
CA SER A 63 -1.20 -19.42 9.42
C SER A 63 -0.94 -19.47 10.93
N LYS A 64 -0.15 -20.43 11.40
CA LYS A 64 0.21 -20.61 12.82
C LYS A 64 1.53 -19.94 13.22
N ASP A 65 2.32 -19.49 12.26
CA ASP A 65 3.67 -19.00 12.51
C ASP A 65 3.70 -17.64 13.21
N ALA A 66 2.62 -16.87 13.13
CA ALA A 66 2.52 -15.55 13.73
C ALA A 66 1.08 -15.19 14.13
N GLU A 67 0.97 -14.27 15.09
CA GLU A 67 -0.28 -13.60 15.42
C GLU A 67 -0.31 -12.24 14.71
N PHE A 68 -1.38 -11.98 13.97
CA PHE A 68 -1.55 -10.78 13.15
C PHE A 68 -2.66 -9.89 13.72
N GLU A 69 -2.41 -8.59 13.74
CA GLU A 69 -3.43 -7.56 13.88
C GLU A 69 -3.80 -7.09 12.48
N ILE A 70 -5.05 -7.29 12.07
CA ILE A 70 -5.53 -6.73 10.80
C ILE A 70 -5.62 -5.22 10.97
N LEU A 71 -4.87 -4.49 10.14
CA LEU A 71 -4.97 -3.03 10.05
C LEU A 71 -6.09 -2.66 9.07
N ASP A 72 -7.29 -3.16 9.34
CA ASP A 72 -8.51 -2.72 8.66
C ASP A 72 -9.07 -1.54 9.47
N ASP A 73 -8.46 -0.36 9.34
CA ASP A 73 -8.97 0.86 10.01
C ASP A 73 -9.04 2.07 9.08
N LEU A 74 -9.03 1.84 7.77
CA LEU A 74 -9.62 2.84 6.89
C LEU A 74 -11.12 2.53 6.83
N PRO A 75 -12.01 3.50 7.15
CA PRO A 75 -13.42 3.32 6.88
C PRO A 75 -13.55 2.84 5.44
N SER A 76 -14.40 1.83 5.18
CA SER A 76 -14.59 1.34 3.82
C SER A 76 -15.02 2.53 2.95
N ILE A 77 -14.07 3.12 2.22
CA ILE A 77 -14.36 4.22 1.31
C ILE A 77 -15.15 3.57 0.19
N ARG A 78 -16.47 3.73 0.27
CA ARG A 78 -17.36 3.33 -0.83
C ARG A 78 -17.25 4.41 -1.89
N LEU A 79 -16.49 4.10 -2.93
CA LEU A 79 -16.51 4.86 -4.17
C LEU A 79 -17.76 4.47 -4.96
N SER A 80 -18.37 5.44 -5.65
CA SER A 80 -19.31 5.09 -6.71
C SER A 80 -18.56 4.38 -7.85
N GLN A 81 -19.26 3.64 -8.70
CA GLN A 81 -18.63 3.01 -9.86
C GLN A 81 -17.93 4.04 -10.76
N ASN A 82 -18.50 5.23 -10.91
CA ASN A 82 -17.90 6.32 -11.69
C ASN A 82 -16.62 6.84 -11.02
N ASP A 83 -16.64 7.08 -9.70
CA ASP A 83 -15.44 7.52 -8.98
C ASP A 83 -14.33 6.46 -9.03
N PHE A 84 -14.68 5.17 -9.02
CA PHE A 84 -13.68 4.11 -9.18
C PHE A 84 -13.04 4.13 -10.56
N ILE A 85 -13.84 4.27 -11.62
CA ILE A 85 -13.34 4.35 -13.01
C ILE A 85 -12.45 5.59 -13.19
N GLU A 86 -12.91 6.75 -12.73
CA GLU A 86 -12.13 7.99 -12.81
C GLU A 86 -10.81 7.90 -12.01
N LEU A 87 -10.82 7.24 -10.85
CA LEU A 87 -9.60 7.00 -10.07
C LEU A 87 -8.64 6.09 -10.84
N PHE A 88 -9.16 5.00 -11.41
CA PHE A 88 -8.36 4.09 -12.21
C PHE A 88 -7.72 4.80 -13.42
N GLU A 89 -8.48 5.60 -14.15
CA GLU A 89 -7.97 6.39 -15.28
C GLU A 89 -6.91 7.41 -14.84
N LEU A 90 -7.08 8.04 -13.68
CA LEU A 90 -6.05 8.92 -13.10
C LEU A 90 -4.78 8.12 -12.77
N MET A 91 -4.92 6.94 -12.18
CA MET A 91 -3.80 6.07 -11.84
C MET A 91 -3.10 5.52 -13.09
N GLU A 92 -3.83 5.23 -14.16
CA GLU A 92 -3.27 4.80 -15.44
C GLU A 92 -2.41 5.90 -16.06
N LYS A 93 -2.90 7.15 -16.10
CA LYS A 93 -2.12 8.31 -16.57
C LYS A 93 -0.90 8.59 -15.69
N ALA A 94 -1.07 8.46 -14.37
CA ALA A 94 0.04 8.62 -13.44
C ALA A 94 1.11 7.56 -13.68
N ASN A 95 0.71 6.29 -13.81
CA ASN A 95 1.60 5.19 -14.18
C ASN A 95 2.29 5.48 -15.52
N GLU A 96 1.57 5.92 -16.54
CA GLU A 96 2.17 6.28 -17.83
C GLU A 96 3.27 7.35 -17.69
N LEU A 97 3.06 8.38 -16.85
CA LEU A 97 4.06 9.42 -16.62
C LEU A 97 5.24 8.89 -15.78
N PHE A 98 4.97 8.18 -14.69
CA PHE A 98 5.95 7.87 -13.65
C PHE A 98 6.72 6.55 -13.88
N HIS A 99 6.19 5.61 -14.68
CA HIS A 99 6.84 4.32 -14.93
C HIS A 99 8.17 4.42 -15.71
N GLN A 100 8.47 5.55 -16.35
CA GLN A 100 9.67 5.77 -17.16
C GLN A 100 10.33 7.10 -16.78
N SER A 101 11.59 7.05 -16.35
CA SER A 101 12.34 8.24 -15.93
C SER A 101 12.44 9.32 -16.99
N THR A 102 12.50 8.94 -18.26
CA THR A 102 12.51 9.86 -19.39
C THR A 102 11.23 10.68 -19.54
N LYS A 103 10.10 10.24 -18.99
CA LYS A 103 8.83 10.96 -19.07
C LYS A 103 8.69 11.97 -17.92
N TYR A 104 8.96 11.60 -16.68
CA TYR A 104 8.86 12.54 -15.56
C TYR A 104 10.08 13.46 -15.41
N SER A 105 11.21 13.16 -16.07
CA SER A 105 12.35 14.09 -16.15
C SER A 105 12.12 15.22 -17.16
N ASP A 106 11.05 15.15 -17.96
CA ASP A 106 10.62 16.20 -18.89
C ASP A 106 9.65 17.15 -18.18
N PRO A 107 10.05 18.41 -17.88
CA PRO A 107 9.23 19.35 -17.13
C PRO A 107 7.90 19.69 -17.83
N ASP A 108 7.88 19.67 -19.16
CA ASP A 108 6.67 20.01 -19.92
C ASP A 108 5.63 18.89 -19.80
N LYS A 109 6.05 17.62 -19.81
CA LYS A 109 5.15 16.47 -19.58
C LYS A 109 4.58 16.46 -18.17
N VAL A 110 5.40 16.78 -17.18
CA VAL A 110 4.94 16.88 -15.78
C VAL A 110 3.92 18.02 -15.65
N LYS A 111 4.20 19.18 -16.27
CA LYS A 111 3.29 20.32 -16.27
C LYS A 111 1.97 20.00 -16.97
N GLU A 112 2.02 19.35 -18.14
CA GLU A 112 0.84 18.92 -18.89
C GLU A 112 -0.02 17.97 -18.04
N PHE A 113 0.58 16.94 -17.46
CA PHE A 113 -0.11 16.01 -16.57
C PHE A 113 -0.77 16.73 -15.39
N ALA A 114 -0.03 17.64 -14.74
CA ALA A 114 -0.55 18.39 -13.60
C ALA A 114 -1.77 19.24 -14.02
N GLN A 115 -1.67 20.01 -15.09
CA GLN A 115 -2.75 20.89 -15.55
C GLN A 115 -3.98 20.10 -16.01
N ALA A 116 -3.79 18.99 -16.73
CA ALA A 116 -4.87 18.17 -17.24
C ALA A 116 -5.61 17.38 -16.14
N ASN A 117 -4.88 16.94 -15.10
CA ASN A 117 -5.42 16.00 -14.12
C ASN A 117 -5.70 16.63 -12.74
N TYR A 118 -5.25 17.86 -12.48
CA TYR A 118 -5.51 18.53 -11.19
C TYR A 118 -7.00 18.58 -10.79
N PRO A 119 -7.97 18.77 -11.71
CA PRO A 119 -9.39 18.69 -11.34
C PRO A 119 -9.78 17.34 -10.70
N LEU A 120 -9.31 16.22 -11.26
CA LEU A 120 -9.54 14.87 -10.70
C LEU A 120 -8.75 14.67 -9.40
N ILE A 121 -7.49 15.11 -9.35
CA ILE A 121 -6.67 15.04 -8.13
C ILE A 121 -7.36 15.80 -6.99
N ARG A 122 -7.85 17.02 -7.24
CA ARG A 122 -8.58 17.83 -6.26
C ARG A 122 -9.86 17.13 -5.81
N LYS A 123 -10.64 16.56 -6.73
CA LYS A 123 -11.87 15.79 -6.42
C LYS A 123 -11.56 14.62 -5.48
N PHE A 124 -10.59 13.77 -5.84
CA PHE A 124 -10.24 12.62 -5.00
C PHE A 124 -9.65 13.04 -3.67
N TYR A 125 -8.70 13.99 -3.68
CA TYR A 125 -8.01 14.41 -2.47
C TYR A 125 -8.95 15.09 -1.48
N TYR A 126 -9.62 16.18 -1.88
CA TYR A 126 -10.40 16.99 -0.95
C TYR A 126 -11.82 16.46 -0.73
N GLU A 127 -12.52 16.07 -1.80
CA GLU A 127 -13.97 15.80 -1.73
C GLU A 127 -14.27 14.34 -1.38
N ILE A 128 -13.40 13.40 -1.78
CA ILE A 128 -13.62 11.97 -1.55
C ILE A 128 -12.81 11.45 -0.36
N LEU A 129 -11.52 11.74 -0.30
CA LEU A 129 -10.61 11.16 0.69
C LEU A 129 -10.55 11.99 1.96
N TRP A 130 -10.16 13.26 1.87
CA TRP A 130 -9.98 14.14 3.03
C TRP A 130 -11.23 14.18 3.91
N ASP A 131 -12.40 14.45 3.33
CA ASP A 131 -13.66 14.52 4.07
C ASP A 131 -14.00 13.21 4.81
N LYS A 132 -13.59 12.06 4.28
CA LYS A 132 -13.84 10.73 4.86
C LYS A 132 -12.76 10.27 5.85
N LEU A 133 -11.65 11.00 5.99
CA LEU A 133 -10.64 10.67 7.00
C LEU A 133 -11.21 10.84 8.42
N PRO A 134 -10.84 9.97 9.37
CA PRO A 134 -11.12 10.20 10.79
C PRO A 134 -10.56 11.55 11.26
N GLU A 135 -11.27 12.25 12.14
CA GLU A 135 -10.84 13.57 12.64
C GLU A 135 -9.45 13.52 13.31
N ALA A 136 -9.15 12.47 14.07
CA ALA A 136 -7.84 12.28 14.68
C ALA A 136 -6.70 12.24 13.62
N GLU A 137 -6.96 11.69 12.44
CA GLU A 137 -5.99 11.62 11.35
C GLU A 137 -5.87 12.97 10.62
N LYS A 138 -6.98 13.72 10.49
CA LYS A 138 -6.94 15.11 9.97
C LYS A 138 -6.12 16.01 10.90
N GLU A 139 -6.36 15.94 12.21
CA GLU A 139 -5.64 16.71 13.22
C GLU A 139 -4.14 16.38 13.21
N ARG A 140 -3.78 15.09 13.14
CA ARG A 140 -2.37 14.67 13.03
C ARG A 140 -1.67 15.34 11.85
N ARG A 141 -2.30 15.33 10.67
CA ARG A 141 -1.72 15.87 9.42
C ARG A 141 -1.65 17.40 9.37
N LEU A 142 -2.54 18.11 10.05
CA LEU A 142 -2.52 19.58 10.10
C LEU A 142 -1.47 20.13 11.08
N ASN A 143 -0.94 19.27 11.96
CA ASN A 143 0.06 19.62 12.96
C ASN A 143 1.49 19.14 12.60
N GLU A 144 1.66 18.51 11.43
CA GLU A 144 2.96 18.14 10.81
C GLU A 144 3.51 19.29 9.96
#